data_AF-A0A944BY84-F1
#
_entry.id   AF-A0A944BY84-F1
#
_cell.length_a   1.000
_cell.length_b   1.000
_cell.length_c   1.000
_cell.angle_alpha   90.00
_cell.angle_beta   90.00
_cell.angle_gamma   90.00
#
_symmetry.space_group_name_H-M   'P 1'
#
loop_
_entity.id
_entity.type
_entity.pdbx_description
1 polymer ?
#
loop_
_entity_poly.entity_id
_entity_poly.type
_entity_poly.pdbx_seq_one_letter_code
_entity_poly.pdbx_strand_id
1 'polypeptide(L)'
;MFSLKKVGKSIEIAASRLKQRCILSYLMNACGGRELLDNYPPKAASKPCEPLSAHSPIWTCWWQGEEQMPPVVKACYAAMKRCAGAHPVILITQHNFADYVTMPDYVLEKQRRGIIDLTHFSDILRMMLLREHGGIWMDS
;
A
#
# COMPACT_ATOMS: atom_id res chain seq x y z
N MET A 1 -1.31 -30.68 29.36
CA MET A 1 -2.03 -29.62 28.62
C MET A 1 -1.15 -28.80 27.63
N PHE A 2 0.19 -28.85 27.69
CA PHE A 2 1.09 -28.11 26.79
C PHE A 2 1.31 -28.74 25.39
N SER A 3 1.05 -30.04 25.21
CA SER A 3 1.37 -30.77 23.97
C SER A 3 0.37 -30.55 22.82
N LEU A 4 -0.93 -30.47 23.12
CA LEU A 4 -2.01 -30.30 22.13
C LEU A 4 -1.98 -28.94 21.41
N LYS A 5 -1.58 -27.86 22.11
CA LYS A 5 -1.45 -26.52 21.51
C LYS A 5 -0.33 -26.44 20.46
N LYS A 6 0.76 -27.20 20.63
CA LYS A 6 1.86 -27.28 19.65
C LYS A 6 1.42 -28.01 18.39
N VAL A 7 0.66 -29.09 18.51
CA VAL A 7 0.15 -29.86 17.37
C VAL A 7 -0.85 -29.03 16.55
N GLY A 8 -1.77 -28.31 17.20
CA GLY A 8 -2.71 -27.41 16.50
C GLY A 8 -1.99 -26.32 15.69
N LYS A 9 -0.98 -25.68 16.29
CA LYS A 9 -0.18 -24.65 15.60
C LYS A 9 0.61 -25.21 14.41
N SER A 10 1.11 -26.45 14.52
CA SER A 10 1.79 -27.13 13.40
C SER A 10 0.84 -27.45 12.24
N ILE A 11 -0.41 -27.82 12.53
CA ILE A 11 -1.44 -28.08 11.51
C ILE A 11 -1.84 -26.79 10.81
N GLU A 12 -2.04 -25.69 11.53
CA GLU A 12 -2.30 -24.36 10.94
C GLU A 12 -1.16 -23.90 10.02
N ILE A 13 0.09 -24.10 10.44
CA ILE A 13 1.26 -23.79 9.61
C ILE A 13 1.28 -24.66 8.34
N ALA A 14 0.99 -25.95 8.46
CA ALA A 14 0.94 -26.86 7.32
C ALA A 14 -0.17 -26.48 6.32
N ALA A 15 -1.37 -26.17 6.82
CA ALA A 15 -2.49 -25.69 6.02
C ALA A 15 -2.18 -24.36 5.32
N SER A 16 -1.55 -23.42 6.03
CA SER A 16 -1.11 -22.14 5.46
C SER A 16 -0.07 -22.34 4.34
N ARG A 17 0.89 -23.25 4.53
CA ARG A 17 1.88 -23.60 3.50
C ARG A 17 1.24 -24.23 2.27
N LEU A 18 0.26 -25.11 2.46
CA LEU A 18 -0.47 -25.72 1.34
C LEU A 18 -1.26 -24.67 0.56
N LYS A 19 -1.99 -23.79 1.26
CA LYS A 19 -2.69 -22.65 0.66
C LYS A 19 -1.73 -21.80 -0.16
N GLN A 20 -0.60 -21.40 0.43
CA GLN A 20 0.41 -20.60 -0.24
C GLN A 20 0.95 -21.29 -1.49
N ARG A 21 1.22 -22.60 -1.43
CA ARG A 21 1.68 -23.38 -2.59
C ARG A 21 0.66 -23.41 -3.71
N CYS A 22 -0.62 -23.60 -3.40
CA CYS A 22 -1.68 -23.58 -4.40
C CYS A 22 -1.81 -22.20 -5.05
N ILE A 23 -1.78 -21.13 -4.25
CA ILE A 23 -1.83 -19.74 -4.75
C ILE A 23 -0.64 -19.47 -5.67
N LEU A 24 0.58 -19.77 -5.23
CA LEU A 24 1.79 -19.57 -6.04
C LEU A 24 1.73 -20.37 -7.34
N SER A 25 1.28 -21.62 -7.30
CA SER A 25 1.10 -22.43 -8.51
C SER A 25 0.10 -21.79 -9.47
N TYR A 26 -1.02 -21.27 -8.97
CA TYR A 26 -2.00 -20.58 -9.80
C TYR A 26 -1.42 -19.30 -10.41
N LEU A 27 -0.79 -18.44 -9.60
CA LEU A 27 -0.20 -17.19 -10.07
C LEU A 27 0.89 -17.42 -11.13
N MET A 28 1.76 -18.40 -10.91
CA MET A 28 2.87 -18.70 -11.81
C MET A 28 2.39 -19.27 -13.15
N ASN A 29 1.34 -20.09 -13.16
CA ASN A 29 0.96 -20.83 -14.35
C ASN A 29 -0.28 -20.28 -15.07
N ALA A 30 -1.18 -19.58 -14.37
CA ALA A 30 -2.45 -19.09 -14.91
C ALA A 30 -2.54 -17.56 -15.01
N CYS A 31 -1.70 -16.81 -14.27
CA CYS A 31 -1.77 -15.35 -14.21
C CYS A 31 -0.54 -14.64 -14.80
N GLY A 32 0.24 -15.33 -15.64
CA GLY A 32 1.43 -14.74 -16.27
C GLY A 32 2.58 -14.49 -15.30
N GLY A 33 2.58 -15.10 -14.11
CA GLY A 33 3.61 -14.85 -13.10
C GLY A 33 5.02 -15.23 -13.55
N ARG A 34 5.17 -16.25 -14.41
CA ARG A 34 6.48 -16.61 -14.99
C ARG A 34 7.02 -15.51 -15.90
N GLU A 35 6.22 -15.05 -16.86
CA GLU A 35 6.59 -13.95 -17.77
C GLU A 35 6.92 -12.67 -17.01
N LEU A 36 6.17 -12.37 -15.94
CA LEU A 36 6.45 -11.22 -15.08
C LEU A 36 7.83 -11.33 -14.42
N LEU A 37 8.20 -12.52 -13.91
CA LEU A 37 9.50 -12.75 -13.29
C LEU A 37 10.65 -12.70 -14.29
N ASP A 38 10.45 -13.26 -15.48
CA ASP A 38 11.44 -13.26 -16.57
C ASP A 38 11.73 -11.83 -17.05
N ASN A 39 10.70 -10.97 -17.05
CA ASN A 39 10.81 -9.56 -17.42
C ASN A 39 11.10 -8.63 -16.23
N TYR A 40 11.19 -9.15 -15.00
CA TYR A 40 11.45 -8.31 -13.83
C TYR A 40 12.93 -7.93 -13.83
N PRO A 41 13.28 -6.64 -14.05
CA PRO A 41 14.67 -6.24 -14.11
C PRO A 41 15.35 -6.57 -12.77
N PRO A 42 16.53 -7.24 -12.77
CA PRO A 42 17.29 -7.43 -11.55
C PRO A 42 17.51 -6.06 -10.93
N LYS A 43 17.15 -5.91 -9.63
CA LYS A 43 17.14 -4.65 -8.86
C LYS A 43 18.12 -3.64 -9.46
N ALA A 44 17.62 -2.70 -10.28
CA ALA A 44 18.36 -1.49 -10.55
C ALA A 44 18.72 -0.93 -9.18
N ALA A 45 19.99 -0.62 -8.93
CA ALA A 45 20.52 -0.24 -7.62
C ALA A 45 19.50 0.65 -6.91
N SER A 46 18.77 0.07 -5.96
CA SER A 46 17.74 0.81 -5.24
C SER A 46 18.47 1.97 -4.60
N LYS A 47 17.93 3.20 -4.75
CA LYS A 47 18.40 4.32 -3.93
C LYS A 47 18.56 3.78 -2.50
N PRO A 48 19.70 4.07 -1.83
CA PRO A 48 19.88 3.65 -0.45
C PRO A 48 18.62 3.99 0.34
N CYS A 49 18.20 3.07 1.21
CA CYS A 49 17.09 3.34 2.11
C CYS A 49 17.56 4.42 3.09
N GLU A 50 17.32 5.68 2.73
CA GLU A 50 17.68 6.81 3.57
C GLU A 50 16.78 6.78 4.82
N PRO A 51 17.36 7.03 6.01
CA PRO A 51 16.56 7.13 7.21
C PRO A 51 15.54 8.27 7.08
N LEU A 52 14.40 8.11 7.75
CA LEU A 52 13.40 9.17 7.82
C LEU A 52 14.03 10.42 8.43
N SER A 53 13.99 11.52 7.68
CA SER A 53 14.35 12.84 8.17
C SER A 53 13.27 13.40 9.10
N ALA A 54 13.63 14.38 9.93
CA ALA A 54 12.70 15.08 10.84
C ALA A 54 11.52 15.78 10.15
N HIS A 55 11.58 15.95 8.83
CA HIS A 55 10.55 16.60 8.02
C HIS A 55 9.92 15.65 7.00
N SER A 56 10.15 14.34 7.15
CA SER A 56 9.58 13.36 6.22
C SER A 56 8.05 13.40 6.29
N PRO A 57 7.34 13.41 5.15
CA PRO A 57 5.90 13.57 5.14
C PRO A 57 5.18 12.33 5.70
N ILE A 58 4.05 12.59 6.36
CA ILE A 58 3.03 11.59 6.68
C ILE A 58 1.94 11.74 5.63
N TRP A 59 1.84 10.77 4.74
CA TRP A 59 0.80 10.67 3.73
C TRP A 59 -0.43 9.97 4.32
N THR A 60 -1.59 10.55 4.11
CA THR A 60 -2.89 9.92 4.37
C THR A 60 -3.79 10.17 3.17
N CYS A 61 -4.72 9.27 2.87
CA CYS A 61 -5.58 9.40 1.71
C CYS A 61 -7.04 9.38 2.11
N TRP A 62 -7.79 10.39 1.67
CA TRP A 62 -9.24 10.37 1.63
C TRP A 62 -9.69 10.95 0.31
N TRP A 63 -10.11 10.07 -0.60
CA TRP A 63 -10.23 10.41 -2.01
C TRP A 63 -11.16 11.60 -2.28
N GLN A 64 -12.25 11.68 -1.52
CA GLN A 64 -13.28 12.71 -1.61
C GLN A 64 -12.92 14.02 -0.87
N GLY A 65 -11.79 14.07 -0.16
CA GLY A 65 -11.33 15.23 0.60
C GLY A 65 -11.83 15.32 2.05
N GLU A 66 -11.19 16.17 2.85
CA GLU A 66 -11.41 16.29 4.31
C GLU A 66 -12.88 16.60 4.69
N GLU A 67 -13.58 17.35 3.85
CA GLU A 67 -14.99 17.71 4.08
C GLU A 67 -15.92 16.51 4.06
N GLN A 68 -15.58 15.49 3.26
CA GLN A 68 -16.37 14.27 3.08
C GLN A 68 -15.92 13.15 4.03
N MET A 69 -15.01 13.42 4.96
CA MET A 69 -14.61 12.44 5.97
C MET A 69 -15.74 12.22 6.98
N PRO A 70 -16.10 10.96 7.29
CA PRO A 70 -16.95 10.64 8.42
C PRO A 70 -16.36 11.18 9.73
N PRO A 71 -17.19 11.48 10.75
CA PRO A 71 -16.71 12.08 12.01
C PRO A 71 -15.55 11.32 12.67
N VAL A 72 -15.57 9.99 12.61
CA VAL A 72 -14.50 9.15 13.20
C VAL A 72 -13.19 9.31 12.44
N VAL A 73 -13.23 9.30 11.11
CA VAL A 73 -12.05 9.47 10.24
C VAL A 73 -11.49 10.88 10.41
N LYS A 74 -12.35 11.89 10.49
CA LYS A 74 -11.94 13.27 10.74
C LYS A 74 -11.28 13.43 12.11
N ALA A 75 -11.75 12.72 13.13
CA ALA A 75 -11.11 12.68 14.44
C ALA A 75 -9.74 11.99 14.40
N CYS A 76 -9.61 10.86 13.67
CA CYS A 76 -8.32 10.19 13.43
C CYS A 76 -7.34 11.12 12.71
N TYR A 77 -7.79 11.80 11.66
CA TYR A 77 -6.99 12.77 10.92
C TYR A 77 -6.55 13.96 11.78
N ALA A 78 -7.44 14.50 12.61
CA ALA A 78 -7.09 15.55 13.57
C ALA A 78 -6.08 15.08 14.63
N ALA A 79 -6.21 13.83 15.11
CA ALA A 79 -5.25 13.23 16.02
C ALA A 79 -3.88 13.02 15.35
N MET A 80 -3.87 12.56 14.10
CA MET A 80 -2.66 12.46 13.28
C MET A 80 -1.95 13.80 13.19
N LYS A 81 -2.64 14.88 12.80
CA LYS A 81 -2.08 16.24 12.77
C LYS A 81 -1.50 16.69 14.12
N ARG A 82 -2.19 16.37 15.23
CA ARG A 82 -1.73 16.73 16.58
C ARG A 82 -0.50 15.93 17.03
N CYS A 83 -0.37 14.68 16.62
CA CYS A 83 0.69 13.77 17.06
C CYS A 83 1.90 13.72 16.10
N ALA A 84 1.83 14.40 14.94
CA ALA A 84 2.85 14.33 13.89
C ALA A 84 4.19 15.02 14.25
N GLY A 85 4.23 15.85 15.30
CA GLY A 85 5.44 16.59 15.66
C GLY A 85 5.86 17.54 14.53
N ALA A 86 7.11 17.42 14.06
CA ALA A 86 7.64 18.21 12.95
C ALA A 86 7.31 17.64 11.56
N HIS A 87 6.67 16.46 11.49
CA HIS A 87 6.34 15.83 10.22
C HIS A 87 5.10 16.47 9.59
N PRO A 88 5.16 16.92 8.32
CA PRO A 88 3.99 17.45 7.65
C PRO A 88 3.00 16.33 7.36
N VAL A 89 1.74 16.51 7.76
CA VAL A 89 0.64 15.61 7.40
C VAL A 89 -0.01 16.08 6.12
N ILE A 90 0.06 15.26 5.07
CA ILE A 90 -0.43 15.59 3.73
C ILE A 90 -1.61 14.68 3.39
N LEU A 91 -2.78 15.30 3.19
CA LEU A 91 -3.97 14.62 2.71
C LEU A 91 -3.97 14.52 1.19
N ILE A 92 -3.91 13.30 0.68
CA ILE A 92 -4.09 13.00 -0.73
C ILE A 92 -5.57 12.79 -1.04
N THR A 93 -5.99 13.39 -2.15
CA THR A 93 -7.37 13.45 -2.65
C THR A 93 -7.35 13.26 -4.17
N GLN A 94 -8.52 13.11 -4.76
CA GLN A 94 -8.68 13.03 -6.21
C GLN A 94 -8.20 14.29 -6.96
N HIS A 95 -8.11 15.42 -6.27
CA HIS A 95 -7.80 16.71 -6.89
C HIS A 95 -6.30 17.07 -6.84
N ASN A 96 -5.52 16.43 -5.96
CA ASN A 96 -4.12 16.81 -5.71
C ASN A 96 -3.11 15.65 -5.83
N PHE A 97 -3.55 14.40 -6.00
CA PHE A 97 -2.60 13.28 -6.09
C PHE A 97 -1.58 13.45 -7.23
N ALA A 98 -2.01 14.07 -8.33
CA ALA A 98 -1.19 14.34 -9.51
C ALA A 98 -0.09 15.39 -9.26
N ASP A 99 -0.21 16.19 -8.20
CA ASP A 99 0.84 17.16 -7.81
C ASP A 99 2.06 16.46 -7.21
N TYR A 100 1.89 15.22 -6.74
CA TYR A 100 2.92 14.44 -6.07
C TYR A 100 3.44 13.28 -6.91
N VAL A 101 2.58 12.61 -7.68
CA VAL A 101 2.99 11.45 -8.48
C VAL A 101 2.41 11.49 -9.88
N THR A 102 3.20 11.04 -10.85
CA THR A 102 2.72 10.79 -12.21
C THR A 102 2.19 9.37 -12.31
N MET A 103 0.89 9.18 -12.15
CA MET A 103 0.24 7.86 -12.26
C MET A 103 0.29 7.38 -13.72
N PRO A 104 0.67 6.11 -13.99
CA PRO A 104 0.62 5.59 -15.35
C PRO A 104 -0.79 5.60 -15.95
N ASP A 105 -0.91 6.00 -17.22
CA ASP A 105 -2.20 6.16 -17.90
C ASP A 105 -3.08 4.90 -17.83
N TYR A 106 -2.47 3.71 -17.94
CA TYR A 106 -3.20 2.45 -17.88
C TYR A 106 -3.84 2.19 -16.50
N VAL A 107 -3.29 2.76 -15.42
CA VAL A 107 -3.87 2.66 -14.08
C VAL A 107 -5.06 3.59 -13.96
N LEU A 108 -4.91 4.84 -14.41
CA LEU A 108 -6.01 5.82 -14.45
C LEU A 108 -7.18 5.31 -15.28
N GLU A 109 -6.90 4.77 -16.45
CA GLU A 109 -7.93 4.22 -17.34
C GLU A 109 -8.64 3.01 -16.70
N LYS A 110 -7.92 2.14 -16.00
CA LYS A 110 -8.53 1.02 -15.25
C LYS A 110 -9.43 1.51 -14.13
N GLN A 111 -9.03 2.55 -13.40
CA GLN A 111 -9.84 3.13 -12.33
C GLN A 111 -11.10 3.80 -12.91
N ARG A 112 -10.96 4.58 -13.98
CA ARG A 112 -12.06 5.24 -14.70
C ARG A 112 -13.09 4.24 -15.23
N ARG A 113 -12.62 3.08 -15.69
CA ARG A 113 -13.47 1.98 -16.18
C ARG A 113 -14.05 1.10 -15.06
N GLY A 114 -13.70 1.35 -13.80
CA GLY A 114 -14.11 0.51 -12.67
C GLY A 114 -13.51 -0.89 -12.67
N ILE A 115 -12.44 -1.12 -13.44
CA ILE A 115 -11.69 -2.39 -13.45
C ILE A 115 -10.91 -2.56 -12.15
N ILE A 116 -10.40 -1.44 -11.62
CA ILE A 116 -9.85 -1.35 -10.28
C ILE A 116 -10.66 -0.35 -9.48
N ASP A 117 -10.96 -0.69 -8.23
CA ASP A 117 -11.64 0.24 -7.32
C ASP A 117 -10.64 1.21 -6.66
N LEU A 118 -11.16 2.09 -5.81
CA LEU A 118 -10.34 3.07 -5.08
C LEU A 118 -9.36 2.42 -4.10
N THR A 119 -9.64 1.21 -3.61
CA THR A 119 -8.73 0.46 -2.71
C THR A 119 -7.49 0.01 -3.46
N HIS A 120 -7.68 -0.56 -4.65
CA HIS A 120 -6.56 -0.94 -5.50
C HIS A 120 -5.78 0.28 -5.99
N PHE A 121 -6.48 1.37 -6.31
CA PHE A 121 -5.85 2.62 -6.72
C PHE A 121 -5.01 3.22 -5.58
N SER A 122 -5.52 3.25 -4.35
CA SER A 122 -4.79 3.78 -3.19
C SER A 122 -3.55 2.95 -2.86
N ASP A 123 -3.60 1.63 -3.05
CA ASP A 123 -2.42 0.76 -2.93
C ASP A 123 -1.31 1.13 -3.91
N ILE A 124 -1.66 1.40 -5.18
CA ILE A 124 -0.68 1.83 -6.19
C ILE A 124 -0.13 3.22 -5.83
N LEU A 125 -1.03 4.15 -5.50
CA LEU A 125 -0.68 5.52 -5.12
C LEU A 125 0.29 5.55 -3.93
N ARG A 126 0.04 4.75 -2.90
CA ARG A 126 0.94 4.57 -1.74
C ARG A 126 2.34 4.16 -2.17
N MET A 127 2.45 3.16 -3.03
CA MET A 127 3.74 2.69 -3.53
C MET A 127 4.48 3.77 -4.32
N MET A 128 3.76 4.55 -5.13
CA MET A 128 4.35 5.63 -5.92
C MET A 128 4.84 6.79 -5.04
N LEU A 129 4.02 7.23 -4.07
CA LEU A 129 4.39 8.30 -3.14
C LEU A 129 5.64 7.95 -2.34
N LEU A 130 5.67 6.75 -1.76
CA LEU A 130 6.82 6.30 -0.97
C LEU A 130 8.07 6.11 -1.83
N ARG A 131 7.92 5.66 -3.08
CA ARG A 131 9.05 5.53 -4.01
C ARG A 131 9.66 6.89 -4.36
N GLU A 132 8.82 7.90 -4.57
CA GLU A 132 9.25 9.20 -5.10
C GLU A 132 9.69 10.17 -4.00
N HIS A 133 8.98 10.17 -2.86
CA HIS A 133 9.15 11.15 -1.79
C HIS A 133 9.58 10.55 -0.45
N GLY A 134 9.58 9.22 -0.31
CA GLY A 134 9.75 8.57 0.99
C GLY A 134 8.62 8.94 1.97
N GLY A 135 8.95 8.95 3.26
CA GLY A 135 8.00 9.27 4.32
C GLY A 135 7.22 8.07 4.84
N ILE A 136 6.07 8.36 5.44
CA ILE A 136 5.22 7.38 6.12
C ILE A 136 3.84 7.43 5.47
N TRP A 137 3.32 6.28 5.08
CA TRP A 137 1.90 6.15 4.75
C TRP A 137 1.14 5.74 6.01
N MET A 138 0.07 6.45 6.33
CA MET A 138 -0.81 6.13 7.45
C MET A 138 -2.26 6.06 6.98
N ASP A 139 -2.86 4.88 7.12
CA ASP A 139 -4.28 4.69 6.90
C ASP A 139 -5.09 5.23 8.10
N SER A 140 -6.21 5.89 7.79
CA SER A 140 -7.14 6.50 8.77
C SER A 140 -8.37 5.64 9.03
#